data_AF-A0A1V5GG69-F1
#
_entry.id   AF-A0A1V5GG69-F1
#
_cell.length_a   1.000
_cell.length_b   1.000
_cell.length_c   1.000
_cell.angle_alpha   90.00
_cell.angle_beta   90.00
_cell.angle_gamma   90.00
#
_symmetry.space_group_name_H-M   'P 1'
#
loop_
_entity.id
_entity.type
_entity.pdbx_description
1 polymer ?
#
loop_
_entity_poly.entity_id
_entity_poly.type
_entity_poly.pdbx_seq_one_letter_code
_entity_poly.pdbx_strand_id
1 'polypeptide(L)'
;MKKMFLILAFSFSTIYNLFGQTEQTKYNSQTTNNQSDINAYILGATENSKLSATIVHNGIKLLINDSSFKVSSFTIVFEYDNIIYEFPCEGDSVDPAKTQFWQQLKKVKPGSILTVEKINLKKNGVNYRLPSLVYFIVE
;
A
#
# COMPACT_ATOMS: atom_id res chain seq x y z
N MET A 1 -28.39 -36.99 11.87
CA MET A 1 -28.92 -35.66 12.23
C MET A 1 -28.20 -34.61 11.39
N LYS A 2 -28.94 -33.68 10.77
CA LYS A 2 -28.41 -32.66 9.85
C LYS A 2 -27.56 -31.63 10.61
N LYS A 3 -26.46 -31.21 9.97
CA LYS A 3 -25.45 -30.25 10.44
C LYS A 3 -26.04 -28.83 10.56
N MET A 4 -25.54 -28.05 11.50
CA MET A 4 -25.66 -26.59 11.46
C MET A 4 -24.31 -25.97 11.86
N PHE A 5 -23.54 -25.57 10.85
CA PHE A 5 -22.39 -24.66 10.99
C PHE A 5 -22.94 -23.26 10.75
N LEU A 6 -22.82 -22.38 11.73
CA LEU A 6 -23.11 -20.95 11.56
C LEU A 6 -21.91 -20.32 10.85
N ILE A 7 -21.99 -20.18 9.54
CA ILE A 7 -21.04 -19.38 8.75
C ILE A 7 -21.56 -17.95 8.79
N LEU A 8 -20.85 -17.08 9.49
CA LEU A 8 -21.10 -15.64 9.49
C LEU A 8 -20.56 -15.07 8.17
N ALA A 9 -21.43 -14.96 7.16
CA ALA A 9 -21.12 -14.33 5.88
C ALA A 9 -21.24 -12.80 6.02
N PHE A 10 -20.11 -12.10 6.09
CA PHE A 10 -20.06 -10.66 5.87
C PHE A 10 -19.61 -10.35 4.45
N SER A 11 -20.63 -10.20 3.58
CA SER A 11 -20.75 -9.20 2.52
C SER A 11 -19.55 -8.97 1.56
N PHE A 12 -19.66 -9.64 0.41
CA PHE A 12 -18.94 -9.43 -0.87
C PHE A 12 -19.18 -8.05 -1.53
N SER A 13 -19.14 -6.95 -0.79
CA SER A 13 -19.49 -5.61 -1.32
C SER A 13 -18.33 -4.79 -1.92
N THR A 14 -17.13 -5.37 -2.11
CA THR A 14 -16.01 -4.63 -2.74
C THR A 14 -15.53 -5.23 -4.07
N ILE A 15 -16.10 -6.35 -4.53
CA ILE A 15 -15.67 -7.03 -5.77
C ILE A 15 -16.41 -6.48 -7.03
N TYR A 16 -17.36 -5.56 -6.89
CA TYR A 16 -18.17 -5.06 -8.02
C TYR A 16 -17.73 -3.70 -8.63
N ASN A 17 -16.56 -3.15 -8.30
CA ASN A 17 -16.00 -2.01 -9.04
C ASN A 17 -15.09 -2.44 -10.20
N LEU A 18 -15.48 -3.52 -10.88
CA LEU A 18 -14.93 -3.95 -12.15
C LEU A 18 -16.10 -3.95 -13.15
N PHE A 19 -16.09 -2.99 -14.08
CA PHE A 19 -17.00 -2.84 -15.24
C PHE A 19 -18.34 -2.10 -15.02
N GLY A 20 -18.33 -0.78 -15.24
CA GLY A 20 -19.54 0.00 -15.52
C GLY A 20 -19.38 1.48 -15.15
N GLN A 21 -19.26 2.36 -16.16
CA GLN A 21 -19.15 3.82 -16.02
C GLN A 21 -20.39 4.46 -15.38
N THR A 22 -20.24 5.75 -15.03
CA THR A 22 -21.24 6.75 -14.55
C THR A 22 -21.57 6.65 -13.06
N GLU A 23 -21.27 7.61 -12.17
CA GLU A 23 -21.27 9.08 -12.25
C GLU A 23 -20.15 9.68 -11.38
N GLN A 24 -19.56 10.80 -11.83
CA GLN A 24 -18.60 11.59 -11.06
C GLN A 24 -19.26 12.15 -9.79
N THR A 25 -19.08 11.48 -8.66
CA THR A 25 -19.25 12.13 -7.35
C THR A 25 -18.01 12.98 -7.10
N LYS A 26 -18.17 14.25 -7.44
CA LYS A 26 -17.21 15.35 -7.33
C LYS A 26 -16.82 15.56 -5.86
N TYR A 27 -15.79 14.86 -5.38
CA TYR A 27 -15.03 15.31 -4.23
C TYR A 27 -14.24 16.55 -4.66
N ASN A 28 -14.65 17.70 -4.14
CA ASN A 28 -14.04 18.99 -4.39
C ASN A 28 -12.70 19.07 -3.64
N SER A 29 -11.67 18.40 -4.16
CA SER A 29 -10.29 18.79 -3.92
C SER A 29 -9.87 19.62 -5.12
N GLN A 30 -9.56 20.89 -4.88
CA GLN A 30 -8.96 21.76 -5.89
C GLN A 30 -7.65 21.14 -6.37
N THR A 31 -7.72 20.35 -7.43
CA THR A 31 -6.57 20.03 -8.27
C THR A 31 -6.42 21.22 -9.20
N THR A 32 -5.65 22.21 -8.73
CA THR A 32 -5.09 23.20 -9.65
C THR A 32 -4.31 22.44 -10.72
N ASN A 33 -4.61 22.75 -11.99
CA ASN A 33 -4.06 22.17 -13.21
C ASN A 33 -2.54 22.42 -13.40
N ASN A 34 -1.74 22.05 -12.40
CA ASN A 34 -0.27 22.03 -12.38
C ASN A 34 0.19 20.76 -11.64
N GLN A 35 -0.48 19.64 -11.85
CA GLN A 35 -0.06 18.33 -11.34
C GLN A 35 1.10 17.85 -12.22
N SER A 36 2.29 18.40 -11.98
CA SER A 36 3.50 17.60 -12.17
C SER A 36 3.26 16.27 -11.46
N ASP A 37 3.31 15.17 -12.18
CA ASP A 37 2.90 13.81 -11.78
C ASP A 37 3.66 13.29 -10.55
N ILE A 38 3.38 13.78 -9.34
CA ILE A 38 4.04 13.32 -8.13
C ILE A 38 3.60 11.89 -7.86
N ASN A 39 4.55 10.96 -7.94
CA ASN A 39 4.33 9.54 -7.80
C ASN A 39 5.29 8.96 -6.75
N ALA A 40 4.79 7.99 -6.00
CA ALA A 40 5.58 7.20 -5.07
C ALA A 40 5.81 5.79 -5.63
N TYR A 41 6.96 5.20 -5.34
CA TYR A 41 7.26 3.81 -5.68
C TYR A 41 8.24 3.20 -4.67
N ILE A 42 8.26 1.87 -4.59
CA ILE A 42 9.23 1.16 -3.74
C ILE A 42 10.55 1.04 -4.51
N LEU A 43 11.67 1.37 -3.85
CA LEU A 43 13.01 1.19 -4.41
C LEU A 43 13.22 -0.27 -4.83
N GLY A 44 13.58 -0.47 -6.10
CA GLY A 44 13.81 -1.80 -6.67
C GLY A 44 12.54 -2.50 -7.19
N ALA A 45 11.36 -1.90 -7.04
CA ALA A 45 10.18 -2.38 -7.75
C ALA A 45 10.42 -2.30 -9.27
N THR A 46 10.01 -3.34 -9.99
CA THR A 46 10.08 -3.38 -11.46
C THR A 46 8.77 -2.89 -12.06
N GLU A 47 8.76 -2.61 -13.36
CA GLU A 47 7.58 -2.04 -14.04
C GLU A 47 6.32 -2.93 -13.87
N ASN A 48 5.18 -2.29 -13.65
CA ASN A 48 3.84 -2.89 -13.47
C ASN A 48 3.59 -3.63 -12.15
N SER A 49 3.76 -2.93 -11.02
CA SER A 49 3.26 -3.41 -9.71
C SER A 49 3.88 -4.73 -9.25
N LYS A 50 5.10 -5.07 -9.66
CA LYS A 50 5.80 -6.28 -9.20
C LYS A 50 6.93 -5.94 -8.25
N LEU A 51 6.98 -6.68 -7.15
CA LEU A 51 7.99 -6.50 -6.10
C LEU A 51 8.56 -7.86 -5.70
N SER A 52 9.88 -8.05 -5.82
CA SER A 52 10.50 -9.30 -5.36
C SER A 52 10.36 -9.45 -3.85
N ALA A 53 10.07 -10.67 -3.41
CA ALA A 53 10.06 -11.05 -2.00
C ALA A 53 11.38 -10.65 -1.30
N THR A 54 12.51 -10.71 -2.01
CA THR A 54 13.82 -10.28 -1.49
C THR A 54 13.83 -8.81 -1.06
N ILE A 55 13.15 -7.93 -1.80
CA ILE A 55 13.07 -6.50 -1.44
C ILE A 55 12.18 -6.32 -0.21
N VAL A 56 11.02 -6.98 -0.18
CA VAL A 56 10.12 -6.98 0.98
C VAL A 56 10.86 -7.44 2.24
N HIS A 57 11.70 -8.46 2.07
CA HIS A 57 12.48 -9.02 3.16
C HIS A 57 13.61 -8.06 3.58
N ASN A 58 14.40 -7.52 2.66
CA ASN A 58 15.53 -6.68 3.07
C ASN A 58 15.14 -5.28 3.59
N GLY A 59 13.90 -4.86 3.36
CA GLY A 59 13.35 -3.60 3.84
C GLY A 59 12.76 -2.79 2.70
N ILE A 60 11.68 -2.08 3.02
CA ILE A 60 10.95 -1.28 2.04
C ILE A 60 11.38 0.17 2.17
N LYS A 61 11.79 0.78 1.06
CA LYS A 61 12.06 2.21 0.96
C LYS A 61 11.17 2.83 -0.11
N LEU A 62 10.39 3.84 0.26
CA LEU A 62 9.59 4.63 -0.67
C LEU A 62 10.43 5.75 -1.26
N LEU A 63 10.29 5.95 -2.56
CA LEU A 63 10.88 7.05 -3.30
C LEU A 63 9.79 7.88 -3.94
N ILE A 64 9.99 9.19 -3.96
CA ILE A 64 9.16 10.15 -4.66
C ILE A 64 9.95 10.67 -5.86
N ASN A 65 9.32 10.76 -7.02
CA ASN A 65 9.97 11.25 -8.23
C ASN A 65 10.32 12.75 -8.17
N ASP A 66 9.64 13.53 -7.33
CA ASP A 66 9.99 14.92 -7.01
C ASP A 66 10.69 14.99 -5.64
N SER A 67 12.00 15.29 -5.67
CA SER A 67 12.87 15.39 -4.48
C SER A 67 12.54 16.54 -3.53
N SER A 68 11.69 17.49 -3.95
CA SER A 68 11.19 18.56 -3.08
C SER A 68 10.18 18.06 -2.05
N PHE A 69 9.63 16.85 -2.24
CA PHE A 69 8.79 16.17 -1.27
C PHE A 69 9.60 15.22 -0.39
N LYS A 70 9.26 15.20 0.90
CA LYS A 70 9.76 14.20 1.84
C LYS A 70 8.61 13.32 2.29
N VAL A 71 8.80 12.00 2.30
CA VAL A 71 7.84 11.08 2.92
C VAL A 71 7.87 11.31 4.43
N SER A 72 6.73 11.64 5.01
CA SER A 72 6.60 11.77 6.46
C SER A 72 6.18 10.47 7.11
N SER A 73 5.23 9.75 6.50
CA SER A 73 4.78 8.45 6.99
C SER A 73 4.01 7.68 5.93
N PHE A 74 3.86 6.38 6.13
CA PHE A 74 3.05 5.50 5.31
C PHE A 74 2.60 4.28 6.12
N THR A 75 1.81 3.39 5.54
CA THR A 75 1.39 2.14 6.17
C THR A 75 1.56 0.99 5.19
N ILE A 76 2.26 -0.06 5.60
CA ILE A 76 2.33 -1.31 4.83
C ILE A 76 1.18 -2.21 5.27
N VAL A 77 0.44 -2.72 4.29
CA VAL A 77 -0.68 -3.63 4.50
C VAL A 77 -0.47 -4.90 3.67
N PHE A 78 -0.62 -6.06 4.29
CA PHE A 78 -0.66 -7.34 3.60
C PHE A 78 -1.47 -8.36 4.38
N GLU A 79 -1.89 -9.41 3.68
CA GLU A 79 -2.63 -10.52 4.26
C GLU A 79 -1.74 -11.75 4.36
N TYR A 80 -1.82 -12.43 5.51
CA TYR A 80 -1.23 -13.75 5.71
C TYR A 80 -2.15 -14.58 6.60
N ASP A 81 -2.47 -15.80 6.16
CA ASP A 81 -3.32 -16.74 6.91
C ASP A 81 -4.71 -16.16 7.27
N ASN A 82 -5.31 -15.42 6.33
CA ASN A 82 -6.58 -14.68 6.50
C ASN A 82 -6.54 -13.59 7.58
N ILE A 83 -5.35 -13.19 8.03
CA ILE A 83 -5.14 -12.07 8.93
C ILE A 83 -4.55 -10.91 8.13
N ILE A 84 -5.22 -9.76 8.18
CA ILE A 84 -4.70 -8.51 7.64
C ILE A 84 -3.77 -7.90 8.67
N TYR A 85 -2.56 -7.59 8.25
CA TYR A 85 -1.60 -6.89 9.06
C TYR A 85 -1.37 -5.47 8.52
N GLU A 86 -1.50 -4.48 9.39
CA GLU A 86 -1.21 -3.07 9.09
C GLU A 86 -0.01 -2.59 9.91
N PHE A 87 0.96 -1.97 9.24
CA PHE A 87 2.18 -1.49 9.88
C PHE A 87 2.42 -0.03 9.57
N PRO A 88 2.20 0.88 10.54
CA PRO A 88 2.52 2.28 10.36
C PRO A 88 4.04 2.46 10.34
N CYS A 89 4.51 3.32 9.45
CA CYS A 89 5.92 3.60 9.20
C CYS A 89 6.14 5.11 9.24
N GLU A 90 7.14 5.54 9.99
CA GLU A 90 7.58 6.94 10.02
C GLU A 90 8.77 7.12 9.06
N GLY A 91 8.79 8.23 8.32
CA GLY A 91 9.78 8.50 7.29
C GLY A 91 9.55 7.72 5.99
N ASP A 92 10.60 7.53 5.21
CA ASP A 92 10.59 6.93 3.87
C ASP A 92 11.03 5.46 3.84
N SER A 93 11.43 4.87 4.98
CA SER A 93 12.02 3.53 5.01
C SER A 93 11.57 2.70 6.20
N VAL A 94 11.46 1.39 5.99
CA VAL A 94 11.29 0.38 7.03
C VAL A 94 12.56 -0.44 7.10
N ASP A 95 13.25 -0.35 8.24
CA ASP A 95 14.39 -1.19 8.58
C ASP A 95 13.88 -2.44 9.33
N PRO A 96 13.94 -3.63 8.72
CA PRO A 96 13.45 -4.85 9.37
C PRO A 96 14.31 -5.26 10.58
N ALA A 97 15.58 -4.85 10.66
CA ALA A 97 16.41 -5.18 11.82
C ALA A 97 15.96 -4.48 13.11
N LYS A 98 15.11 -3.45 13.01
CA LYS A 98 14.74 -2.57 14.12
C LYS A 98 13.29 -2.73 14.59
N THR A 99 12.52 -3.63 13.99
CA THR A 99 11.07 -3.70 14.22
C THR A 99 10.56 -5.10 14.53
N GLN A 100 9.65 -5.23 15.51
CA GLN A 100 8.93 -6.48 15.81
C GLN A 100 8.10 -6.99 14.61
N PHE A 101 7.81 -6.07 13.69
CA PHE A 101 7.16 -6.31 12.41
C PHE A 101 7.92 -7.28 11.49
N TRP A 102 9.24 -7.34 11.59
CA TRP A 102 10.09 -8.13 10.69
C TRP A 102 9.71 -9.61 10.58
N GLN A 103 9.33 -10.22 11.70
CA GLN A 103 8.92 -11.62 11.72
C GLN A 103 7.68 -11.89 10.86
N GLN A 104 6.83 -10.88 10.66
CA GLN A 104 5.64 -11.00 9.82
C GLN A 104 5.96 -10.73 8.34
N LEU A 105 6.84 -9.78 8.02
CA LEU A 105 7.28 -9.56 6.63
C LEU A 105 7.94 -10.79 6.00
N LYS A 106 8.72 -11.55 6.78
CA LYS A 106 9.30 -12.82 6.31
C LYS A 106 8.26 -13.85 5.88
N LYS A 107 7.01 -13.71 6.32
CA LYS A 107 5.91 -14.62 5.96
C LYS A 107 5.26 -14.24 4.63
N VAL A 108 5.54 -13.05 4.10
CA VAL A 108 5.10 -12.64 2.76
C VAL A 108 5.83 -13.51 1.74
N LYS A 109 5.05 -14.21 0.91
CA LYS A 109 5.54 -15.14 -0.11
C LYS A 109 5.23 -14.62 -1.51
N PRO A 110 5.93 -15.10 -2.55
CA PRO A 110 5.49 -14.91 -3.92
C PRO A 110 4.02 -15.31 -4.10
N GLY A 111 3.27 -14.51 -4.84
CA GLY A 111 1.81 -14.63 -5.02
C GLY A 111 0.97 -13.81 -4.03
N SER A 112 1.56 -13.27 -2.97
CA SER A 112 0.88 -12.33 -2.06
C SER A 112 0.71 -10.94 -2.70
N ILE A 113 -0.21 -10.15 -2.13
CA ILE A 113 -0.37 -8.72 -2.42
C ILE A 113 0.15 -7.92 -1.23
N LEU A 114 0.93 -6.89 -1.52
CA LEU A 114 1.36 -5.88 -0.55
C LEU A 114 0.87 -4.52 -1.01
N THR A 115 0.18 -3.83 -0.12
CA THR A 115 -0.31 -2.47 -0.37
C THR A 115 0.47 -1.49 0.50
N VAL A 116 0.87 -0.37 -0.09
CA VAL A 116 1.38 0.79 0.64
C VAL A 116 0.25 1.81 0.68
N GLU A 117 -0.32 1.98 1.86
CA GLU A 117 -1.39 2.92 2.09
C GLU A 117 -0.90 4.12 2.86
N LYS A 118 -1.80 5.08 2.99
CA LYS A 118 -1.66 6.20 3.88
C LYS A 118 -0.36 7.00 3.69
N ILE A 119 0.09 7.15 2.45
CA ILE A 119 1.35 7.83 2.10
C ILE A 119 1.21 9.35 2.30
N ASN A 120 1.85 9.85 3.35
CA ASN A 120 1.91 11.26 3.69
C ASN A 120 3.25 11.85 3.28
N LEU A 121 3.20 13.01 2.62
CA LEU A 121 4.39 13.77 2.24
C LEU A 121 4.38 15.15 2.90
N LYS A 122 5.56 15.74 3.03
CA LYS A 122 5.77 17.13 3.44
C LYS A 122 6.60 17.88 2.41
N LYS A 123 6.17 19.09 2.08
CA LYS A 123 6.92 20.07 1.27
C LYS A 123 6.70 21.45 1.86
N ASN A 124 7.79 22.13 2.25
CA ASN A 124 7.75 23.48 2.82
C ASN A 124 6.74 23.65 3.99
N GLY A 125 6.60 22.62 4.85
CA GLY A 125 5.67 22.64 5.99
C GLY A 125 4.21 22.28 5.65
N VAL A 126 3.87 22.13 4.37
CA VAL A 126 2.55 21.70 3.91
C VAL A 126 2.51 20.19 3.78
N ASN A 127 1.40 19.58 4.23
CA ASN A 127 1.16 18.14 4.15
C ASN A 127 0.41 17.79 2.87
N TYR A 128 0.82 16.67 2.25
CA TYR A 128 0.20 16.12 1.06
C TYR A 128 -0.08 14.64 1.26
N ARG A 129 -1.05 14.13 0.52
CA ARG A 129 -1.49 12.73 0.59
C ARG A 129 -1.45 12.13 -0.81
N LEU A 130 -0.76 11.01 -0.96
CA LEU A 130 -0.78 10.26 -2.21
C LEU A 130 -1.78 9.09 -2.17
N PRO A 131 -2.25 8.62 -3.34
CA PRO A 131 -2.98 7.36 -3.46
C PRO A 131 -2.18 6.17 -2.94
N SER A 132 -2.87 5.07 -2.64
CA SER A 132 -2.22 3.81 -2.27
C SER A 132 -1.49 3.19 -3.46
N LEU A 133 -0.39 2.47 -3.17
CA LEU A 133 0.34 1.65 -4.14
C LEU A 133 0.03 0.19 -3.90
N VAL A 134 -0.13 -0.60 -4.96
CA VAL A 134 -0.39 -2.05 -4.87
C VAL A 134 0.71 -2.79 -5.60
N TYR A 135 1.29 -3.79 -4.94
CA TYR A 135 2.33 -4.66 -5.47
C TYR A 135 1.96 -6.13 -5.35
N PHE A 136 2.12 -6.87 -6.44
CA PHE A 136 2.16 -8.32 -6.47
C PHE A 136 3.57 -8.79 -6.14
N ILE A 137 3.67 -9.66 -5.14
CA ILE A 137 4.96 -10.19 -4.72
C ILE A 137 5.37 -11.33 -5.65
N VAL A 138 6.58 -11.24 -6.19
CA VAL A 138 7.18 -12.23 -7.08
C VAL A 138 8.47 -12.78 -6.46
N GLU A 139 9.02 -13.83 -7.07
CA GLU A 139 10.34 -14.37 -6.68
C GLU A 139 11.44 -13.29 -6.82
#